data_AF-A0A536X0F6-F1
#
_entry.id   AF-A0A536X0F6-F1
#
_cell.length_a   1.000
_cell.length_b   1.000
_cell.length_c   1.000
_cell.angle_alpha   90.00
_cell.angle_beta   90.00
_cell.angle_gamma   90.00
#
_symmetry.space_group_name_H-M   'P 1'
#
loop_
_entity.id
_entity.type
_entity.pdbx_description
1 polymer ?
#
loop_
_entity_poly.entity_id
_entity_poly.type
_entity_poly.pdbx_seq_one_letter_code
_entity_poly.pdbx_strand_id
1 'polypeptide(L)' 'MIDIAALSAEQRLELLEQIWDSLSANPQAVPLTQAQREELDRRLDELEAEGPSGIPWEEVYRRLRDRRA' A
#
# COMPACT_ATOMS: atom_id res chain seq x y z
N MET A 1 9.27 0.27 -24.47
CA MET A 1 8.32 0.78 -23.46
C MET A 1 7.36 -0.36 -23.15
N ILE A 2 7.15 -0.72 -21.89
CA ILE A 2 6.23 -1.80 -21.53
C ILE A 2 4.81 -1.29 -21.72
N ASP A 3 4.00 -1.99 -22.53
CA ASP A 3 2.57 -1.72 -22.64
C ASP A 3 1.83 -2.47 -21.53
N ILE A 4 1.53 -1.77 -20.43
CA ILE A 4 0.84 -2.34 -19.27
C ILE A 4 -0.56 -2.83 -19.65
N ALA A 5 -1.21 -2.21 -20.64
CA ALA A 5 -2.57 -2.59 -21.04
C ALA A 5 -2.60 -3.97 -21.72
N ALA A 6 -1.51 -4.38 -22.37
CA ALA A 6 -1.38 -5.68 -23.03
C ALA A 6 -1.09 -6.85 -22.07
N LEU A 7 -0.72 -6.58 -20.81
CA LEU A 7 -0.40 -7.61 -19.82
C LEU A 7 -1.67 -8.27 -19.27
N SER A 8 -1.61 -9.59 -19.04
CA SER A 8 -2.61 -10.33 -18.26
C SER A 8 -2.68 -9.81 -16.81
N ALA A 9 -3.72 -10.18 -16.07
CA ALA A 9 -3.83 -9.82 -14.68
C ALA A 9 -2.65 -10.36 -13.84
N GLU A 10 -2.24 -11.62 -14.05
CA GLU A 10 -1.08 -12.19 -13.33
C GLU A 10 0.21 -11.43 -13.66
N GLN A 11 0.47 -11.15 -14.94
CA GLN A 11 1.66 -10.41 -15.36
C GLN A 11 1.74 -9.00 -14.78
N ARG A 12 0.59 -8.34 -14.61
CA ARG A 12 0.54 -7.03 -13.93
C ARG A 12 0.86 -7.14 -12.45
N LEU A 13 0.39 -8.19 -11.78
CA LEU A 13 0.69 -8.42 -10.37
C LEU A 13 2.18 -8.73 -10.17
N GLU A 14 2.76 -9.59 -10.99
CA GLU A 14 4.20 -9.90 -10.96
C GLU A 14 5.06 -8.66 -11.22
N LEU A 15 4.68 -7.83 -12.19
CA LEU A 15 5.37 -6.57 -12.46
C LEU A 15 5.24 -5.60 -11.30
N LEU A 16 4.07 -5.52 -10.67
CA LEU A 16 3.84 -4.67 -9.50
C LEU A 16 4.73 -5.09 -8.34
N GLU A 17 4.84 -6.39 -8.06
CA GLU A 17 5.71 -6.96 -7.03
C GLU A 17 7.19 -6.62 -7.29
N GLN A 18 7.68 -6.83 -8.52
CA GLN A 18 9.06 -6.50 -8.89
C GLN A 18 9.37 -5.01 -8.74
N ILE A 19 8.44 -4.15 -9.12
CA ILE A 19 8.59 -2.69 -8.94
C ILE A 19 8.61 -2.37 -7.44
N TRP A 20 7.73 -2.98 -6.66
CA TRP A 20 7.66 -2.77 -5.22
C TRP A 20 8.95 -3.17 -4.51
N ASP A 21 9.51 -4.34 -4.84
CA ASP A 21 10.79 -4.82 -4.30
C ASP A 21 11.94 -3.87 -4.66
N SER A 22 11.98 -3.42 -5.93
CA SER A 22 13.01 -2.49 -6.38
C SER A 22 12.95 -1.15 -5.66
N LEU A 23 11.76 -0.60 -5.41
CA LEU A 23 11.58 0.64 -4.67
C LEU A 23 11.93 0.46 -3.19
N SER A 24 11.52 -0.67 -2.59
CA SER A 24 11.77 -0.98 -1.18
C SER A 24 13.25 -1.16 -0.88
N ALA A 25 14.03 -1.68 -1.84
CA ALA A 25 15.48 -1.80 -1.73
C ALA A 25 16.21 -0.45 -1.69
N ASN A 26 15.58 0.63 -2.16
CA ASN A 26 16.13 1.98 -2.09
C ASN A 26 15.08 2.98 -1.60
N PRO A 27 14.84 3.08 -0.28
CA PRO A 27 13.80 3.96 0.28
C PRO A 27 13.96 5.44 -0.09
N GLN A 28 15.18 5.90 -0.39
CA GLN A 28 15.44 7.28 -0.79
C GLN A 28 14.92 7.60 -2.22
N ALA A 29 14.61 6.58 -3.02
CA ALA A 29 13.98 6.75 -4.33
C ALA A 29 12.55 7.30 -4.24
N VAL A 30 11.92 7.19 -3.07
CA VAL A 30 10.60 7.77 -2.77
C VAL A 30 10.77 8.86 -1.72
N PRO A 31 11.18 10.08 -2.12
CA PRO A 31 11.48 11.14 -1.18
C PRO A 31 10.20 11.59 -0.46
N LEU A 32 10.24 11.55 0.86
CA LEU A 32 9.19 12.07 1.73
C LEU A 32 9.54 13.47 2.21
N THR A 33 8.54 14.36 2.23
CA THR A 33 8.65 15.64 2.92
C THR A 33 8.80 15.41 4.43
N GLN A 34 9.32 16.42 5.14
CA GLN A 34 9.47 16.33 6.59
C GLN A 34 8.13 16.03 7.28
N ALA A 35 7.08 16.75 6.90
CA ALA A 35 5.73 16.55 7.44
C ALA A 35 5.17 15.14 7.18
N GLN A 36 5.52 14.52 6.05
CA GLN A 36 5.12 13.14 5.77
C GLN A 36 5.86 12.13 6.66
N ARG A 37 7.16 12.35 6.92
CA ARG A 37 7.92 11.48 7.84
C ARG A 37 7.37 11.56 9.26
N GLU A 38 7.17 12.78 9.76
CA GLU A 38 6.62 13.02 11.09
C GLU A 38 5.26 12.35 11.28
N GLU A 39 4.40 12.39 10.25
CA GLU A 39 3.10 11.73 10.30
C GLU A 39 3.20 10.20 10.26
N LEU A 40 4.17 9.64 9.52
CA LEU A 40 4.41 8.20 9.52
C LEU A 40 4.96 7.72 10.86
N ASP A 41 5.91 8.46 11.44
CA ASP A 41 6.49 8.16 12.75
C ASP A 41 5.39 8.17 13.83
N ARG A 42 4.55 9.22 13.85
CA ARG A 42 3.40 9.29 14.77
C ARG A 42 2.46 8.09 14.66
N ARG A 43 2.13 7.66 13.44
CA ARG A 43 1.23 6.51 13.22
C ARG A 43 1.86 5.18 13.60
N LEU A 44 3.17 5.03 13.43
CA LEU A 44 3.90 3.84 13.85
C LEU A 44 3.92 3.75 15.37
N ASP A 45 4.21 4.85 16.07
CA ASP A 45 4.18 4.90 17.54
C ASP A 45 2.78 4.55 18.09
N GLU A 46 1.72 5.07 17.47
CA GLU A 46 0.33 4.74 17.85
C GLU A 46 0.02 3.25 17.63
N LEU A 47 0.45 2.68 16.51
CA LEU A 47 0.26 1.26 16.21
C LEU A 47 1.01 0.35 17.18
N GLU A 48 2.23 0.72 17.58
CA GLU A 48 3.03 -0.01 18.57
C GLU A 48 2.40 0.04 19.97
N ALA A 49 1.83 1.19 20.35
CA ALA A 49 1.20 1.38 21.66
C ALA A 49 -0.17 0.69 21.78
N GLU A 50 -1.02 0.81 20.75
CA GLU A 50 -2.40 0.31 20.76
C GLU A 50 -2.52 -1.14 20.24
N GLY A 51 -1.49 -1.61 19.55
CA GLY A 51 -1.51 -2.87 18.82
C GLY A 51 -2.24 -2.75 17.48
N PRO A 52 -2.26 -3.84 16.67
CA PRO A 52 -2.84 -3.80 15.33
C PRO A 52 -4.32 -3.43 15.36
N SER A 53 -4.63 -2.20 14.98
CA SER A 53 -5.99 -1.68 14.80
C SER A 53 -6.38 -1.79 13.32
N GLY A 54 -6.91 -2.97 12.96
CA GLY A 54 -7.37 -3.26 11.60
C GLY A 54 -8.87 -3.56 11.56
N ILE A 55 -9.49 -3.24 10.42
CA ILE A 55 -10.82 -3.78 10.11
C ILE A 55 -10.60 -5.11 9.36
N PRO A 56 -11.22 -6.22 9.78
CA PRO A 56 -11.13 -7.48 9.05
C PRO A 56 -11.51 -7.31 7.58
N TRP A 57 -10.81 -8.01 6.67
CA TRP A 57 -11.03 -7.90 5.23
C TRP A 57 -12.50 -8.07 4.82
N GLU A 58 -13.18 -9.04 5.42
CA GLU A 58 -14.60 -9.31 5.16
C GLU A 58 -15.50 -8.10 5.48
N GLU A 59 -15.19 -7.37 6.55
CA GLU A 59 -15.94 -6.18 6.95
C GLU A 59 -15.66 -5.00 6.02
N VAL A 60 -14.42 -4.86 5.54
CA VAL A 60 -14.08 -3.87 4.49
C VAL A 60 -14.82 -4.18 3.19
N TYR A 61 -14.77 -5.44 2.75
CA TYR A 61 -15.42 -5.89 1.52
C TYR A 61 -16.94 -5.67 1.56
N ARG A 62 -17.56 -6.03 2.68
CA ARG A 62 -18.99 -5.79 2.93
C ARG A 62 -19.34 -4.30 2.78
N ARG A 63 -18.62 -3.40 3.48
CA ARG A 63 -18.85 -1.94 3.39
C ARG A 63 -18.68 -1.39 1.97
N LEU A 64 -17.71 -1.89 1.21
CA LEU A 64 -17.50 -1.46 -0.18
C LEU A 64 -18.63 -1.90 -1.12
N ARG A 65 -19.20 -3.09 -0.90
CA ARG A 65 -20.39 -3.55 -1.62
C ARG A 65 -21.62 -2.71 -1.29
N ASP A 66 -21.85 -2.47 -0.01
CA ASP A 66 -23.02 -1.70 0.46
C ASP A 66 -23.01 -0.26 -0.07
N ARG A 67 -21.83 0.34 -0.32
CA ARG A 67 -21.69 1.68 -0.91
C ARG A 67 -21.96 1.76 -2.42
N ARG A 68 -22.01 0.62 -3.11
CA ARG A 68 -22.23 0.54 -4.57
C ARG A 68 -23.66 0.12 -4.94
N ALA A 69 -24.48 -0.24 -3.95
CA ALA A 69 -25.92 -0.50 -4.07
C ALA A 69 -26.71 0.80 -3.87
#